data_AF-A0A956CBL0-F1
#
_entry.id   AF-A0A956CBL0-F1
#
_cell.length_a   1.000
_cell.length_b   1.000
_cell.length_c   1.000
_cell.angle_alpha   90.00
_cell.angle_beta   90.00
_cell.angle_gamma   90.00
#
_symmetry.space_group_name_H-M   'P 1'
#
loop_
_entity.id
_entity.type
_entity.pdbx_description
1 polymer ?
#
loop_
_entity_poly.entity_id
_entity_poly.type
_entity_poly.pdbx_seq_one_letter_code
_entity_poly.pdbx_strand_id
1 'polypeptide(L)'
;AGAGGAAGSGGAAGSGGAAGAGGSTGLPGCNATYGSINGVNALCLQTDSSCELRYGSKVQSCTDICAEGGGECTAVFDNVGPCGHGQSYPCNTTQLNEAVCICSRGCGTGKPCSSPQTCNSGQCQ
;
A
#
# COMPACT_ATOMS: atom_id res chain seq x y z
N ALA A 1 -44.97 -2.02 14.64
CA ALA A 1 -44.40 -2.56 15.88
C ALA A 1 -44.24 -4.07 15.72
N GLY A 2 -43.06 -4.59 16.06
CA GLY A 2 -42.72 -6.02 16.14
C GLY A 2 -42.04 -6.60 14.89
N ALA A 3 -41.11 -7.56 14.95
CA ALA A 3 -40.20 -8.08 15.98
C ALA A 3 -39.43 -9.26 15.33
N GLY A 4 -38.13 -9.44 15.64
CA GLY A 4 -37.39 -10.71 15.50
C GLY A 4 -37.07 -11.18 14.07
N GLY A 5 -36.03 -11.95 13.77
CA GLY A 5 -35.10 -12.73 14.59
C GLY A 5 -34.00 -13.34 13.69
N ALA A 6 -33.06 -14.01 14.34
CA ALA A 6 -31.68 -14.24 13.91
C ALA A 6 -31.38 -15.51 13.07
N ALA A 7 -30.11 -15.56 12.63
CA ALA A 7 -29.19 -16.71 12.52
C ALA A 7 -29.16 -17.57 11.23
N GLY A 8 -27.94 -17.78 10.73
CA GLY A 8 -27.57 -18.75 9.69
C GLY A 8 -26.08 -18.73 9.39
N SER A 9 -25.32 -19.59 10.07
CA SER A 9 -23.85 -19.72 10.13
C SER A 9 -23.27 -20.76 9.16
N GLY A 10 -22.01 -20.55 8.75
CA GLY A 10 -21.10 -21.58 8.18
C GLY A 10 -19.84 -20.91 7.59
N GLY A 11 -18.71 -20.84 8.31
CA GLY A 11 -17.60 -21.81 8.27
C GLY A 11 -16.67 -21.49 7.08
N ALA A 12 -15.42 -21.06 7.25
CA ALA A 12 -14.32 -21.83 7.82
C ALA A 12 -13.17 -20.96 8.36
N ALA A 13 -12.47 -21.50 9.36
CA ALA A 13 -11.25 -20.99 9.94
C ALA A 13 -10.05 -21.13 8.99
N GLY A 14 -9.18 -20.11 8.96
CA GLY A 14 -7.91 -20.09 8.26
C GLY A 14 -6.93 -19.16 8.97
N SER A 15 -6.30 -19.69 10.03
CA SER A 15 -4.97 -19.37 10.58
C SER A 15 -4.30 -18.02 10.30
N GLY A 16 -4.06 -17.27 11.39
CA GLY A 16 -2.74 -16.70 11.74
C GLY A 16 -2.38 -15.32 11.18
N GLY A 17 -2.26 -14.32 12.07
CA GLY A 17 -1.49 -13.10 11.80
C GLY A 17 -2.09 -11.81 12.37
N ALA A 18 -1.49 -11.35 13.47
CA ALA A 18 -1.57 -10.05 14.15
C ALA A 18 -2.44 -8.90 13.56
N ALA A 19 -3.39 -8.46 14.41
CA ALA A 19 -3.84 -7.08 14.67
C ALA A 19 -3.81 -6.01 13.55
N GLY A 20 -5.01 -5.67 13.07
CA GLY A 20 -5.49 -4.29 13.07
C GLY A 20 -5.26 -3.41 11.82
N ALA A 21 -6.22 -3.42 10.90
CA ALA A 21 -6.90 -2.22 10.36
C ALA A 21 -7.98 -2.69 9.37
N GLY A 22 -9.24 -2.51 9.75
CA GLY A 22 -10.37 -2.83 8.91
C GLY A 22 -10.57 -1.77 7.83
N GLY A 23 -10.76 -2.24 6.59
CA GLY A 23 -11.44 -1.48 5.54
C GLY A 23 -11.00 -1.89 4.13
N SER A 24 -12.01 -2.09 3.29
CA SER A 24 -11.99 -2.65 1.93
C SER A 24 -11.89 -4.19 1.87
N THR A 25 -13.03 -4.87 2.02
CA THR A 25 -13.26 -6.33 1.92
C THR A 25 -12.97 -6.93 0.52
N GLY A 26 -11.89 -6.50 -0.16
CA GLY A 26 -11.55 -6.97 -1.50
C GLY A 26 -10.23 -6.48 -2.10
N LEU A 27 -9.47 -5.61 -1.42
CA LEU A 27 -8.13 -5.18 -1.84
C LEU A 27 -7.06 -5.95 -1.06
N PRO A 28 -5.98 -6.44 -1.70
CA PRO A 28 -4.88 -7.08 -0.99
C PRO A 28 -4.28 -6.13 0.08
N GLY A 29 -3.72 -6.72 1.13
CA GLY A 29 -2.99 -5.95 2.15
C GLY A 29 -1.72 -5.34 1.55
N CYS A 30 -1.29 -4.19 2.05
CA CYS A 30 -0.11 -3.49 1.55
C CYS A 30 1.14 -4.36 1.58
N ASN A 31 1.29 -5.19 2.61
CA ASN A 31 2.41 -6.12 2.69
C ASN A 31 2.34 -7.22 1.62
N ALA A 32 1.14 -7.67 1.25
CA ALA A 32 0.98 -8.68 0.19
C ALA A 32 1.28 -8.10 -1.20
N THR A 33 1.00 -6.80 -1.39
CA THR A 33 1.24 -6.10 -2.66
C THR A 33 2.68 -5.60 -2.79
N TYR A 34 3.19 -4.93 -1.76
CA TYR A 34 4.45 -4.18 -1.80
C TYR A 34 5.58 -4.81 -0.99
N GLY A 35 5.29 -5.71 -0.04
CA GLY A 35 6.30 -6.31 0.83
C GLY A 35 7.28 -7.25 0.12
N SER A 36 6.98 -7.63 -1.13
CA SER A 36 7.86 -8.46 -1.97
C SER A 36 8.71 -7.65 -2.94
N ILE A 37 8.53 -6.33 -3.00
CA ILE A 37 9.24 -5.45 -3.94
C ILE A 37 10.66 -5.20 -3.44
N ASN A 38 11.61 -5.22 -4.38
CA ASN A 38 13.01 -5.02 -4.05
C ASN A 38 13.26 -3.61 -3.49
N GLY A 39 14.01 -3.53 -2.40
CA GLY A 39 14.35 -2.26 -1.73
C GLY A 39 13.30 -1.75 -0.74
N VAL A 40 12.09 -2.31 -0.70
CA VAL A 40 11.14 -2.06 0.40
C VAL A 40 11.68 -2.75 1.66
N ASN A 41 12.07 -1.96 2.65
CA ASN A 41 12.62 -2.45 3.90
C ASN A 41 11.53 -2.84 4.91
N ALA A 42 10.46 -2.06 4.97
CA ALA A 42 9.36 -2.30 5.91
C ALA A 42 8.07 -1.60 5.45
N LEU A 43 6.92 -2.15 5.85
CA LEU A 43 5.65 -1.43 5.83
C LEU A 43 5.53 -0.61 7.12
N CYS A 44 5.34 0.69 6.98
CA CYS A 44 5.22 1.62 8.09
C CYS A 44 3.79 1.73 8.59
N LEU A 45 2.87 1.98 7.66
CA LEU A 45 1.47 2.15 7.94
C LEU A 45 0.65 1.63 6.77
N GLN A 46 -0.52 1.10 7.07
CA GLN A 46 -1.52 0.75 6.07
C GLN A 46 -2.84 1.42 6.46
N THR A 47 -3.44 2.12 5.51
CA THR A 47 -4.77 2.70 5.64
C THR A 47 -5.74 2.01 4.66
N ASP A 48 -6.98 2.51 4.58
CA ASP A 48 -7.97 1.97 3.66
C ASP A 48 -7.65 2.26 2.19
N SER A 49 -6.94 3.35 1.91
CA SER A 49 -6.63 3.83 0.57
C SER A 49 -5.14 3.90 0.25
N SER A 50 -4.26 3.84 1.26
CA SER A 50 -2.82 4.00 1.06
C SER A 50 -1.96 3.02 1.86
N CYS A 51 -0.75 2.81 1.34
CA CYS A 51 0.32 1.99 1.88
C CYS A 51 1.54 2.88 2.07
N GLU A 52 2.00 2.97 3.30
CA GLU A 52 3.21 3.69 3.65
C GLU A 52 4.36 2.69 3.81
N LEU A 53 5.37 2.84 2.97
CA LEU A 53 6.46 1.89 2.82
C LEU A 53 7.77 2.60 3.09
N ARG A 54 8.58 2.06 3.99
CA ARG A 54 9.97 2.47 4.10
C ARG A 54 10.78 1.77 3.03
N TYR A 55 11.48 2.59 2.26
CA TYR A 55 12.31 2.17 1.15
C TYR A 55 13.74 2.68 1.36
N GLY A 56 14.72 1.82 1.09
CA GLY A 56 16.13 2.09 1.37
C GLY A 56 17.01 1.91 0.14
N SER A 57 16.75 2.63 -0.94
CA SER A 57 17.58 2.54 -2.14
C SER A 57 17.56 3.83 -2.97
N LYS A 58 18.68 4.12 -3.65
CA LYS A 58 18.86 5.33 -4.48
C LYS A 58 18.54 5.11 -5.97
N VAL A 59 18.21 3.89 -6.36
CA VAL A 59 18.10 3.50 -7.78
C VAL A 59 16.67 3.48 -8.31
N GLN A 60 15.66 3.25 -7.47
CA GLN A 60 14.25 3.34 -7.86
C GLN A 60 13.55 4.49 -7.14
N SER A 61 12.61 5.12 -7.82
CA SER A 61 11.74 6.16 -7.24
C SER A 61 10.50 5.53 -6.61
N CYS A 62 9.82 6.27 -5.74
CA CYS A 62 8.56 5.80 -5.18
C CYS A 62 7.49 5.60 -6.28
N THR A 63 7.53 6.36 -7.37
CA THR A 63 6.67 6.11 -8.54
C THR A 63 6.85 4.68 -9.05
N ASP A 64 8.09 4.22 -9.22
CA ASP A 64 8.39 2.90 -9.77
C ASP A 64 7.94 1.80 -8.81
N ILE A 65 8.21 1.97 -7.52
CA ILE A 65 7.81 1.01 -6.46
C ILE A 65 6.29 0.90 -6.38
N CYS A 66 5.59 2.04 -6.37
CA CYS A 66 4.14 2.03 -6.31
C CYS A 66 3.54 1.38 -7.56
N ALA A 67 4.11 1.66 -8.73
CA ALA A 67 3.70 1.09 -10.01
C ALA A 67 3.96 -0.42 -10.08
N GLU A 68 5.05 -0.92 -9.50
CA GLU A 68 5.37 -2.35 -9.45
C GLU A 68 4.35 -3.14 -8.61
N GLY A 69 3.80 -2.52 -7.56
CA GLY A 69 2.63 -3.04 -6.84
C GLY A 69 1.27 -2.71 -7.46
N GLY A 70 1.23 -2.09 -8.63
CA GLY A 70 -0.01 -1.74 -9.34
C GLY A 70 -0.80 -0.55 -8.76
N GLY A 71 -0.18 0.25 -7.89
CA GLY A 71 -0.73 1.49 -7.35
C GLY A 71 -0.01 2.73 -7.90
N GLU A 72 -0.37 3.90 -7.38
CA GLU A 72 0.25 5.17 -7.73
C GLU A 72 0.96 5.78 -6.52
N CYS A 73 2.06 6.49 -6.75
CA CYS A 73 2.69 7.25 -5.70
C CYS A 73 1.88 8.51 -5.40
N THR A 74 1.52 8.68 -4.14
CA THR A 74 0.75 9.83 -3.64
C THR A 74 1.63 10.85 -2.92
N ALA A 75 2.66 10.38 -2.21
CA ALA A 75 3.62 11.23 -1.52
C ALA A 75 4.93 10.49 -1.26
N VAL A 76 6.00 11.27 -1.09
CA VAL A 76 7.33 10.78 -0.68
C VAL A 76 7.87 11.69 0.40
N PHE A 77 8.45 11.08 1.43
CA PHE A 77 9.14 11.78 2.50
C PHE A 77 10.54 11.22 2.67
N ASP A 78 11.48 12.07 3.07
CA ASP A 78 12.75 11.61 3.61
C ASP A 78 12.49 10.79 4.88
N ASN A 79 13.18 9.66 5.03
CA ASN A 79 12.95 8.78 6.17
C ASN A 79 13.75 9.25 7.38
N VAL A 80 13.05 9.75 8.41
CA VAL A 80 13.66 10.14 9.69
C VAL A 80 13.37 9.10 10.76
N GLY A 81 14.14 8.00 10.74
CA GLY A 81 14.05 6.92 11.72
C GLY A 81 13.36 5.66 11.18
N PRO A 82 12.56 4.93 11.97
CA PRO A 82 11.97 3.66 11.54
C PRO A 82 10.90 3.85 10.45
N CYS A 83 10.10 4.92 10.57
CA CYS A 83 8.94 5.29 9.73
C CYS A 83 8.59 6.77 9.91
N GLY A 84 9.61 7.62 10.13
CA GLY A 84 9.38 9.04 10.37
C GLY A 84 9.33 9.80 9.06
N HIS A 85 8.40 10.75 8.94
CA HIS A 85 8.31 11.64 7.78
C HIS A 85 9.16 12.88 8.01
N GLY A 86 10.20 13.04 7.21
CA GLY A 86 11.04 14.23 7.16
C GLY A 86 10.50 15.25 6.17
N GLN A 87 11.38 15.73 5.30
CA GLN A 87 11.00 16.64 4.21
C GLN A 87 10.22 15.90 3.13
N SER A 88 9.24 16.56 2.51
CA SER A 88 8.48 16.00 1.39
C SER A 88 9.23 16.17 0.07
N TYR A 89 9.18 15.16 -0.79
CA TYR A 89 9.79 15.14 -2.11
C TYR A 89 8.80 14.71 -3.19
N PRO A 90 9.08 15.03 -4.47
CA PRO A 90 8.27 14.53 -5.56
C PRO A 90 8.42 13.00 -5.73
N CYS A 91 7.36 12.34 -6.22
CA CYS A 91 7.31 10.88 -6.37
C CYS A 91 8.38 10.26 -7.26
N ASN A 92 8.90 11.02 -8.22
CA ASN A 92 10.00 10.62 -9.09
C ASN A 92 11.39 10.88 -8.49
N THR A 93 11.50 11.26 -7.22
CA THR A 93 12.79 11.47 -6.56
C THR A 93 13.55 10.15 -6.43
N THR A 94 14.84 10.19 -6.75
CA THR A 94 15.81 9.09 -6.54
C THR A 94 16.99 9.54 -5.69
N GLN A 95 16.91 10.75 -5.11
CA GLN A 95 18.01 11.37 -4.39
C GLN A 95 18.10 10.94 -2.92
N LEU A 96 17.08 10.23 -2.41
CA LEU A 96 16.97 9.81 -1.02
C LEU A 96 17.71 8.48 -0.81
N ASN A 97 18.54 8.40 0.24
CA ASN A 97 19.13 7.12 0.66
C ASN A 97 18.07 6.21 1.29
N GLU A 98 17.22 6.82 2.10
CA GLU A 98 16.06 6.20 2.70
C GLU A 98 14.86 7.13 2.54
N ALA A 99 13.74 6.59 2.11
CA ALA A 99 12.52 7.34 1.88
C ALA A 99 11.32 6.58 2.46
N VAL A 100 10.29 7.33 2.79
CA VAL A 100 8.96 6.80 3.06
C VAL A 100 8.07 7.10 1.86
N CYS A 101 7.69 6.05 1.13
CA CYS A 101 6.82 6.12 -0.03
C CYS A 101 5.37 5.88 0.42
N ILE A 102 4.45 6.77 0.06
CA ILE A 102 3.01 6.55 0.23
C ILE A 102 2.43 6.16 -1.12
N CYS A 103 2.16 4.87 -1.30
CA CYS A 103 1.48 4.32 -2.47
C CYS A 103 -0.02 4.21 -2.22
N SER A 104 -0.85 4.30 -3.25
CA SER A 104 -2.24 3.91 -3.17
C SER A 104 -2.38 2.38 -3.03
N ARG A 105 -3.46 1.90 -2.38
CA ARG A 105 -3.75 0.45 -2.27
C ARG A 105 -4.24 -0.21 -3.57
N GLY A 106 -4.44 0.57 -4.61
CA GLY A 106 -4.93 0.16 -5.91
C GLY A 106 -4.93 1.33 -6.86
N CYS A 107 -5.51 1.18 -8.05
CA CYS A 107 -5.51 2.25 -9.03
C CYS A 107 -6.82 3.05 -9.00
N GLY A 108 -6.77 4.28 -8.47
CA GLY A 108 -7.95 5.13 -8.28
C GLY A 108 -8.87 4.55 -7.20
N THR A 109 -10.10 4.19 -7.59
CA THR A 109 -11.06 3.48 -6.71
C THR A 109 -11.04 1.96 -6.93
N GLY A 110 -10.18 1.49 -7.84
CA GLY A 110 -10.11 0.10 -8.28
C GLY A 110 -9.04 -0.73 -7.58
N LYS A 111 -8.94 -1.98 -8.04
CA LYS A 111 -7.89 -2.93 -7.65
C LYS A 111 -6.51 -2.43 -8.13
N PRO A 112 -5.40 -2.93 -7.56
CA PRO A 112 -4.08 -2.70 -8.16
C PRO A 112 -4.06 -3.19 -9.61
N CYS A 113 -3.32 -2.46 -10.44
CA CYS A 113 -3.08 -2.87 -11.82
C CYS A 113 -2.38 -4.22 -11.86
N SER A 114 -2.84 -5.08 -12.76
CA SER A 114 -2.18 -6.35 -13.00
C SER A 114 -0.97 -6.12 -13.89
N SER A 115 0.19 -6.68 -13.52
CA SER A 115 1.38 -6.63 -14.36
C SER A 115 1.05 -7.11 -15.80
N PRO A 116 1.48 -6.40 -16.85
CA PRO A 116 2.50 -5.33 -16.88
C PRO A 116 1.96 -3.90 -16.73
N GLN A 117 0.67 -3.72 -16.41
CA GLN A 117 0.05 -2.39 -16.38
C GLN A 117 0.49 -1.58 -15.16
N THR A 118 0.62 -0.27 -15.35
CA THR A 118 0.97 0.67 -14.28
C THR A 118 -0.21 1.59 -13.98
N CYS A 119 -0.34 2.01 -12.73
CA CYS A 119 -1.39 2.96 -12.38
C CYS A 119 -0.96 4.38 -12.73
N ASN A 120 -1.73 5.03 -13.60
CA ASN A 120 -1.55 6.43 -13.94
C ASN A 120 -2.89 7.17 -13.85
N SER A 121 -2.95 8.18 -12.98
CA SER A 121 -4.14 9.01 -12.77
C SER A 121 -5.37 8.18 -12.41
N GLY A 122 -5.20 7.18 -11.55
CA GLY A 122 -6.25 6.24 -11.16
C GLY A 122 -6.77 5.34 -12.29
N GLN A 123 -6.04 5.19 -13.40
CA GLN A 123 -6.32 4.24 -14.47
C GLN A 123 -5.14 3.30 -14.72
N CYS A 124 -5.41 2.02 -14.90
CA CYS A 124 -4.38 1.05 -15.29
C CYS A 124 -4.08 1.19 -16.78
N GLN A 125 -2.84 1.54 -17.11
CA GLN A 125 -2.34 1.71 -18.47
C GLN A 125 -1.27 0.66 -18.74
#